data_AF-A0A953T7E3-F1
#
_entry.id   AF-A0A953T7E3-F1
#
_cell.length_a   1.000
_cell.length_b   1.000
_cell.length_c   1.000
_cell.angle_alpha   90.00
_cell.angle_beta   90.00
_cell.angle_gamma   90.00
#
_symmetry.space_group_name_H-M   'P 1'
#
loop_
_entity.id
_entity.type
_entity.pdbx_description
1 polymer ?
#
loop_
_entity_poly.entity_id
_entity_poly.type
_entity_poly.pdbx_seq_one_letter_code
_entity_poly.pdbx_strand_id
1 'polypeptide(L)'
;MKLKLKDKLNIIKLLEDDKSKKYIMNLYNISKSTLNIVYSLYKIHGKEGLIRRHKNNKYSYDFKIQIIREVKNGKSMSDIAQKLKINVGLIYSWVKKYSNLNYNCLKRNRGRPRKMKIKNKKHNENIMNPKSWTKKTILGF
;
A
#
# COMPACT_ATOMS: atom_id res chain seq x y z
N MET A 1 13.06 11.84 -20.27
CA MET A 1 14.24 11.15 -19.70
C MET A 1 14.06 10.92 -18.20
N LYS A 2 14.63 9.86 -17.63
CA LYS A 2 14.52 9.57 -16.18
C LYS A 2 15.78 10.02 -15.46
N LEU A 3 15.67 11.09 -14.67
CA LEU A 3 16.78 11.64 -13.89
C LEU A 3 17.29 10.63 -12.85
N LYS A 4 18.58 10.33 -12.88
CA LYS A 4 19.26 9.54 -11.84
C LYS A 4 19.49 10.42 -10.61
N LEU A 5 19.81 9.81 -9.48
CA LEU A 5 20.07 10.54 -8.23
C LEU A 5 21.23 11.54 -8.39
N LYS A 6 22.30 11.14 -9.11
CA LYS A 6 23.44 12.02 -9.42
C LYS A 6 23.02 13.27 -10.18
N ASP A 7 22.18 13.12 -11.20
CA ASP A 7 21.69 14.24 -12.00
C ASP A 7 20.88 15.22 -11.15
N LYS A 8 20.01 14.70 -10.27
CA LYS A 8 19.22 15.53 -9.34
C LYS A 8 20.12 16.31 -8.36
N LEU A 9 21.19 15.70 -7.86
CA LEU A 9 22.14 16.39 -6.96
C LEU A 9 22.90 17.48 -7.69
N ASN A 10 23.33 17.24 -8.93
CA ASN A 10 23.98 18.26 -9.75
C ASN A 10 23.03 19.43 -10.07
N ILE A 11 21.75 19.14 -10.33
CA ILE A 11 20.72 20.17 -10.52
C ILE A 11 20.61 21.07 -9.29
N ILE A 12 20.59 20.49 -8.08
CA ILE A 12 20.54 21.27 -6.83
C ILE A 12 21.80 22.12 -6.66
N LYS A 13 22.99 21.55 -6.90
CA LYS A 13 24.25 22.30 -6.84
C LYS A 13 24.25 23.50 -7.79
N LEU A 14 23.80 23.33 -9.04
CA LEU A 14 23.70 24.44 -9.99
C LEU A 14 22.67 25.50 -9.57
N LEU A 15 21.60 25.12 -8.87
CA LEU A 15 20.64 26.06 -8.31
C LEU A 15 21.20 26.82 -7.11
N GLU A 16 22.03 26.18 -6.28
CA GLU A 16 22.76 26.82 -5.17
C GLU A 16 23.86 27.76 -5.68
N ASP A 17 24.48 27.43 -6.82
CA ASP A 17 25.45 28.29 -7.54
C ASP A 17 24.77 29.41 -8.38
N ASP A 18 23.51 29.73 -8.11
CA ASP A 18 22.68 30.75 -8.77
C ASP A 18 22.64 30.67 -10.32
N LYS A 19 22.81 29.47 -10.88
CA LYS A 19 22.71 29.30 -12.34
C LYS A 19 21.28 29.49 -12.82
N SER A 20 21.16 30.04 -14.03
CA SER A 20 19.86 30.26 -14.66
C SER A 20 19.04 28.97 -14.77
N LYS A 21 17.78 29.01 -14.31
CA LYS A 21 16.83 27.89 -14.45
C LYS A 21 16.68 27.44 -15.91
N LYS A 22 16.71 28.38 -16.87
CA LYS A 22 16.65 28.08 -18.31
C LYS A 22 17.86 27.26 -18.77
N TYR A 23 19.05 27.59 -18.28
CA TYR A 23 20.27 26.84 -18.57
C TYR A 23 20.16 25.40 -18.05
N ILE A 24 19.75 25.21 -16.79
CA ILE A 24 19.61 23.88 -16.18
C ILE A 24 18.54 23.05 -16.90
N MET A 25 17.41 23.66 -17.27
CA MET A 25 16.34 23.01 -18.02
C MET A 25 16.84 22.48 -19.38
N ASN A 26 17.60 23.28 -20.10
CA ASN A 26 18.17 22.89 -21.39
C ASN A 26 19.26 21.83 -21.22
N LEU A 27 20.16 21.98 -20.24
CA LEU A 27 21.27 21.07 -19.96
C LEU A 27 20.79 19.64 -19.67
N TYR A 28 19.72 19.50 -18.88
CA TYR A 28 19.16 18.20 -18.51
C TYR A 28 17.95 17.78 -19.36
N ASN A 29 17.53 18.63 -20.31
CA ASN A 29 16.31 18.46 -21.10
C ASN A 29 15.07 18.14 -20.23
N ILE A 30 14.81 19.01 -19.25
CA ILE A 30 13.70 18.86 -18.27
C ILE A 30 12.74 20.04 -18.31
N SER A 31 11.48 19.76 -17.99
CA SER A 31 10.47 20.80 -17.85
C SER A 31 10.66 21.62 -16.57
N LYS A 32 10.14 22.85 -16.56
CA LYS A 32 10.10 23.74 -15.39
C LYS A 32 9.46 23.07 -14.18
N SER A 33 8.38 22.31 -14.39
CA SER A 33 7.70 21.57 -13.33
C SER A 33 8.61 20.52 -12.68
N THR A 34 9.40 19.80 -13.49
CA THR A 34 10.35 18.80 -12.97
C THR A 34 11.43 19.46 -12.12
N LEU A 35 11.98 20.59 -12.59
CA LEU A 35 12.97 21.38 -11.84
C LEU A 35 12.41 21.84 -10.49
N ASN A 36 11.20 22.40 -10.48
CA ASN A 36 10.55 22.87 -9.26
C ASN A 36 10.29 21.72 -8.28
N ILE A 37 9.81 20.57 -8.77
CA ILE A 37 9.58 19.38 -7.92
C ILE A 37 10.89 18.91 -7.27
N VAL A 38 11.98 18.83 -8.04
CA VAL A 38 13.29 18.43 -7.51
C VAL A 38 13.75 19.39 -6.42
N TYR A 39 13.65 20.70 -6.67
CA TYR A 39 14.03 21.73 -5.69
C TYR A 39 13.16 21.69 -4.43
N SER A 40 11.84 21.62 -4.57
CA SER A 40 10.92 21.56 -3.42
C SER A 40 11.13 20.30 -2.57
N LEU A 41 11.36 19.15 -3.20
CA LEU A 41 11.65 17.91 -2.47
C LEU A 41 12.96 18.01 -1.67
N TYR A 42 13.98 18.64 -2.25
CA TYR A 42 15.25 18.89 -1.56
C TYR A 42 15.10 19.88 -0.40
N LYS A 43 14.38 20.99 -0.60
CA LYS A 43 14.10 21.97 0.47
C LYS A 43 13.38 21.36 1.68
N ILE A 44 12.43 20.44 1.45
CA ILE A 44 11.60 19.86 2.52
C ILE A 44 12.27 18.63 3.17
N HIS A 45 12.90 17.77 2.37
CA HIS A 45 13.37 16.45 2.83
C HIS A 45 14.88 16.24 2.63
N GLY A 46 15.60 17.26 2.17
CA GLY A 46 17.02 17.16 1.84
C GLY A 46 17.30 16.13 0.74
N LYS A 47 18.51 15.55 0.79
CA LYS A 47 18.95 14.52 -0.14
C LYS A 47 18.05 13.28 -0.14
N GLU A 48 17.48 12.90 1.01
CA GLU A 48 16.59 11.75 1.13
C GLU A 48 15.35 11.88 0.24
N GLY A 49 14.82 13.09 0.07
CA GLY A 49 13.65 13.37 -0.77
C GLY A 49 13.87 13.08 -2.26
N LEU A 50 15.14 13.08 -2.71
CA LEU A 50 15.49 12.85 -4.11
C LEU A 50 15.67 11.35 -4.44
N ILE A 51 15.82 10.52 -3.41
CA ILE A 51 16.05 9.08 -3.55
C ILE A 51 14.75 8.40 -4.00
N ARG A 52 14.87 7.58 -5.05
CA ARG A 52 13.75 6.78 -5.51
C ARG A 52 13.49 5.64 -4.53
N ARG A 53 12.26 5.55 -4.03
CA ARG A 53 11.81 4.38 -3.25
C ARG A 53 11.52 3.23 -4.21
N HIS A 54 12.11 2.07 -3.95
CA HIS A 54 11.94 0.85 -4.77
C HIS A 54 10.84 -0.08 -4.25
N LYS A 55 10.43 0.07 -2.98
CA LYS A 55 9.38 -0.73 -2.35
C LYS A 55 8.32 0.20 -1.76
N ASN A 56 7.08 -0.27 -1.77
CA ASN A 56 5.98 0.39 -1.08
C ASN A 56 6.12 0.19 0.43
N ASN A 57 5.93 1.25 1.20
CA ASN A 57 5.88 1.16 2.65
C ASN A 57 4.66 0.35 3.07
N LYS A 58 4.87 -0.68 3.90
CA LYS A 58 3.80 -1.41 4.57
C LYS A 58 3.55 -0.73 5.92
N TYR A 59 2.32 -0.31 6.15
CA TYR A 59 1.89 0.26 7.42
C TYR A 59 0.97 -0.74 8.11
N SER A 60 1.27 -1.00 9.39
CA SER A 60 0.44 -1.87 10.23
C SER A 60 -0.95 -1.27 10.40
N TYR A 61 -1.86 -2.12 10.83
CA TYR A 61 -3.23 -1.73 11.07
C TYR A 61 -3.34 -0.70 12.20
N ASP A 62 -2.72 -0.99 13.34
CA ASP A 62 -2.77 -0.15 14.53
C ASP A 62 -2.17 1.23 14.28
N PHE A 63 -1.09 1.29 13.50
CA PHE A 63 -0.47 2.55 13.09
C PHE A 63 -1.42 3.44 12.28
N LYS A 64 -2.18 2.86 11.34
CA LYS A 64 -3.19 3.61 10.57
C LYS A 64 -4.30 4.13 11.48
N ILE A 65 -4.74 3.32 12.44
CA ILE A 65 -5.78 3.71 13.39
C ILE A 65 -5.30 4.85 14.29
N GLN A 66 -4.06 4.80 14.77
CA GLN A 66 -3.47 5.90 15.54
C GLN A 66 -3.49 7.21 14.77
N ILE A 67 -3.05 7.20 13.50
CA ILE A 67 -3.07 8.40 12.65
C ILE A 67 -4.50 8.92 12.45
N ILE A 68 -5.47 8.04 12.19
CA ILE A 68 -6.87 8.45 11.99
C ILE A 68 -7.42 9.09 13.27
N ARG A 69 -7.12 8.54 14.45
CA ARG A 69 -7.51 9.13 15.74
C ARG A 69 -6.91 10.52 15.92
N GLU A 70 -5.63 10.68 15.62
CA GLU A 70 -4.97 11.99 15.70
C GLU A 70 -5.61 13.04 14.78
N VAL A 71 -5.95 12.66 13.55
CA VAL A 71 -6.67 13.54 12.62
C VAL A 71 -8.07 13.89 13.14
N LYS A 72 -8.80 12.91 13.71
CA LYS A 72 -10.12 13.16 14.31
C LYS A 72 -10.07 14.07 15.52
N ASN A 73 -8.96 14.09 16.25
CA ASN A 73 -8.71 15.00 17.37
C ASN A 73 -8.32 16.42 16.91
N GLY A 74 -8.44 16.73 15.61
CA GLY A 74 -8.21 18.07 15.07
C GLY A 74 -6.78 18.34 14.57
N LYS A 75 -5.88 17.36 14.60
CA LYS A 75 -4.53 17.56 14.04
C LYS A 75 -4.56 17.61 12.51
N SER A 76 -3.79 18.52 11.93
CA SER A 76 -3.63 18.64 10.49
C SER A 76 -2.98 17.40 9.89
N MET A 77 -3.56 16.89 8.79
CA MET A 77 -2.97 15.77 8.04
C MET A 77 -1.57 16.12 7.50
N SER A 78 -1.34 17.40 7.16
CA SER A 78 -0.05 17.89 6.66
C SER A 78 1.03 17.83 7.72
N ASP A 79 0.69 18.14 8.97
CA ASP A 79 1.66 18.13 10.08
C ASP A 79 2.05 16.69 10.45
N ILE A 80 1.05 15.81 10.52
CA ILE A 80 1.27 14.38 10.76
C ILE A 80 2.11 13.76 9.63
N ALA A 81 1.80 14.11 8.38
CA ALA A 81 2.54 13.66 7.21
C ALA A 81 4.01 14.08 7.26
N GLN A 82 4.29 15.33 7.60
CA GLN A 82 5.65 15.84 7.74
C GLN A 82 6.40 15.12 8.87
N LYS A 83 5.79 15.02 10.07
CA LYS A 83 6.39 14.36 11.24
C LYS A 83 6.73 12.90 10.98
N LEU A 84 5.84 12.17 10.30
CA LEU A 84 5.99 10.73 10.03
C LEU A 84 6.66 10.44 8.68
N LYS A 85 7.04 11.47 7.89
CA LYS A 85 7.53 11.36 6.51
C LYS A 85 6.60 10.51 5.60
N ILE A 86 5.29 10.65 5.81
CA ILE A 86 4.22 9.96 5.07
C ILE A 86 3.58 10.94 4.07
N ASN A 87 3.10 10.43 2.95
CA ASN A 87 2.35 11.25 2.00
C ASN A 87 0.97 11.64 2.57
N VAL A 88 0.64 12.93 2.57
CA VAL A 88 -0.67 13.46 2.99
C VAL A 88 -1.84 12.75 2.30
N GLY A 89 -1.73 12.48 1.00
CA GLY A 89 -2.77 11.79 0.24
C GLY A 89 -3.01 10.34 0.71
N LEU A 90 -2.00 9.71 1.32
CA LEU A 90 -2.13 8.38 1.92
C LEU A 90 -2.97 8.45 3.20
N ILE A 91 -2.70 9.45 4.05
CA ILE A 91 -3.47 9.71 5.27
C ILE A 91 -4.93 10.00 4.91
N TYR A 92 -5.17 10.88 3.93
CA TYR A 92 -6.50 11.16 3.41
C TYR A 92 -7.22 9.88 2.95
N SER A 93 -6.54 9.00 2.20
CA SER A 93 -7.12 7.73 1.77
C SER A 93 -7.53 6.82 2.93
N TRP A 94 -6.76 6.81 4.03
CA TRP A 94 -7.09 6.02 5.22
C TRP A 94 -8.28 6.61 5.98
N VAL A 95 -8.29 7.92 6.20
CA VAL A 95 -9.40 8.63 6.86
C VAL A 95 -10.69 8.45 6.06
N LYS A 96 -10.66 8.66 4.75
CA LYS A 96 -11.84 8.48 3.86
C LYS A 96 -12.39 7.06 3.92
N LYS A 97 -11.53 6.03 3.93
CA LYS A 97 -11.99 4.63 4.04
C LYS A 97 -12.61 4.34 5.40
N TYR A 98 -12.00 4.87 6.47
CA TYR A 98 -12.51 4.71 7.81
C TYR A 98 -13.93 5.28 7.93
N SER A 99 -14.19 6.46 7.36
CA SER A 99 -15.51 7.10 7.39
C SER A 99 -16.58 6.34 6.60
N ASN A 100 -16.21 5.68 5.49
CA ASN A 100 -17.19 5.11 4.56
C ASN A 100 -17.57 3.63 4.81
N LEU A 101 -16.71 2.82 5.45
CA LEU A 101 -16.83 1.35 5.39
C LEU A 101 -16.62 0.62 6.74
N ASN A 102 -16.70 1.33 7.87
CA ASN A 102 -16.39 0.83 9.22
C ASN A 102 -14.94 0.29 9.38
N TYR A 103 -14.53 0.06 10.63
CA TYR A 103 -13.16 -0.29 11.08
C TYR A 103 -12.50 -1.42 10.25
N ASN A 104 -13.28 -2.43 9.83
CA ASN A 104 -12.77 -3.64 9.17
C ASN A 104 -12.18 -3.41 7.76
N CYS A 105 -12.49 -2.28 7.10
CA CYS A 105 -12.04 -2.02 5.73
C CYS A 105 -10.53 -1.77 5.60
N LEU A 106 -9.87 -1.38 6.68
CA LEU A 106 -8.43 -1.10 6.72
C LEU A 106 -7.57 -2.39 6.78
N LYS A 107 -8.17 -3.55 7.11
CA LYS A 107 -7.53 -4.87 7.15
C LYS A 107 -7.59 -5.63 5.82
N ARG A 108 -8.39 -5.18 4.84
CA ARG A 108 -8.68 -6.00 3.65
C ARG A 108 -7.42 -6.25 2.81
N ASN A 109 -7.07 -7.51 2.65
CA ASN A 109 -6.05 -7.94 1.70
C ASN A 109 -6.49 -7.54 0.28
N ARG A 110 -5.65 -6.76 -0.39
CA ARG A 110 -5.87 -6.31 -1.77
C ARG A 110 -5.27 -7.32 -2.74
N GLY A 111 -5.99 -7.60 -3.82
CA GLY A 111 -5.53 -8.45 -4.90
C GLY A 111 -6.63 -9.34 -5.44
N ARG A 112 -6.34 -10.00 -6.57
CA ARG A 112 -7.22 -11.02 -7.13
C ARG A 112 -7.35 -12.16 -6.11
N PRO A 113 -8.57 -12.60 -5.74
CA PRO A 113 -8.72 -13.80 -4.94
C PRO A 113 -8.04 -14.97 -5.64
N ARG A 114 -7.39 -15.85 -4.87
CA ARG A 114 -6.74 -17.04 -5.42
C ARG A 114 -7.79 -17.86 -6.16
N LYS A 115 -7.48 -18.33 -7.37
CA LYS A 115 -8.35 -19.25 -8.11
C LYS A 115 -8.59 -20.48 -7.22
N MET A 116 -9.85 -20.67 -6.80
CA MET A 116 -10.20 -21.82 -5.97
C MET A 116 -9.98 -23.10 -6.78
N LYS A 117 -9.23 -24.06 -6.24
CA LYS A 117 -9.25 -25.42 -6.77
C LYS A 117 -10.56 -26.05 -6.29
N ILE A 118 -11.47 -26.40 -7.20
CA ILE A 118 -12.63 -27.23 -6.88
C ILE A 118 -12.06 -28.55 -6.36
N LYS A 119 -12.18 -28.82 -5.06
CA LYS A 119 -11.93 -30.15 -4.52
C LYS A 119 -13.16 -30.97 -4.86
N ASN A 120 -13.05 -31.90 -5.80
CA ASN A 120 -14.05 -32.96 -5.95
C ASN A 120 -14.08 -33.69 -4.61
N LYS A 121 -15.12 -33.46 -3.79
CA LYS A 121 -15.44 -34.37 -2.70
C LYS A 121 -15.72 -35.71 -3.39
N LYS A 122 -14.85 -36.71 -3.17
CA LYS A 122 -15.22 -38.08 -3.49
C LYS A 122 -16.50 -38.36 -2.70
N HIS A 123 -17.60 -38.55 -3.41
CA HIS A 123 -18.79 -39.17 -2.86
C HIS A 123 -18.38 -40.60 -2.52
N ASN A 124 -18.05 -40.87 -1.25
CA ASN A 124 -18.03 -42.25 -0.78
C ASN A 124 -19.48 -42.61 -0.51
N GLU A 125 -20.15 -43.10 -1.54
CA GLU A 125 -21.37 -43.86 -1.44
C GLU A 125 -21.04 -45.19 -0.73
N ASN A 126 -20.92 -45.16 0.60
CA ASN A 126 -21.20 -46.37 1.37
C ASN A 126 -22.72 -46.53 1.38
N ILE A 127 -23.22 -47.11 0.29
CA ILE A 127 -24.55 -47.66 0.18
C ILE A 127 -24.71 -48.63 1.35
N MET A 128 -25.54 -48.25 2.32
CA MET A 128 -26.02 -49.16 3.35
C MET A 128 -26.80 -50.25 2.62
N ASN A 129 -26.20 -51.43 2.55
CA ASN A 129 -26.66 -52.59 1.80
C ASN A 129 -28.06 -53.04 2.29
N PRO A 130 -29.11 -53.02 1.44
CA PRO A 130 -30.43 -53.43 1.86
C PRO A 130 -30.56 -54.94 1.64
N LYS A 131 -30.26 -55.77 2.65
CA LYS A 131 -30.71 -57.18 2.82
C LYS A 131 -29.93 -57.87 3.95
N SER A 132 -30.41 -57.81 5.19
CA SER A 132 -29.93 -58.73 6.25
C SER A 132 -30.97 -59.01 7.35
N TRP A 133 -32.26 -58.95 7.03
CA TRP A 133 -33.32 -59.40 7.92
C TRP A 133 -34.20 -60.39 7.17
N THR A 134 -33.74 -61.63 7.07
CA THR A 134 -34.61 -62.79 6.93
C THR A 134 -33.83 -64.07 7.22
N LYS A 135 -34.27 -64.74 8.30
CA LYS A 135 -34.17 -66.18 8.60
C LYS A 135 -32.84 -66.73 9.12
N LYS A 136 -32.77 -66.92 10.45
CA LYS A 136 -32.74 -68.27 11.02
C LYS A 136 -33.20 -68.30 12.47
N THR A 137 -34.43 -68.75 12.66
CA THR A 137 -34.94 -69.39 13.86
C THR A 137 -34.20 -70.72 14.05
N ILE A 138 -33.96 -71.12 15.32
CA ILE A 138 -33.97 -72.49 15.91
C ILE A 138 -32.79 -72.77 16.88
N LEU A 139 -33.19 -72.93 18.16
CA LEU A 139 -32.67 -73.76 19.28
C LEU A 139 -31.31 -73.48 19.94
N GLY A 140 -31.35 -73.35 21.28
CA GLY A 140 -30.21 -73.63 22.15
C GLY A 140 -30.34 -73.13 23.60
N PHE A 141 -31.15 -73.84 24.40
CA PHE A 141 -31.34 -73.76 25.86
C PHE A 141 -32.19 -72.63 26.45
#